data_AF-A0A2G8TEF2-F1
#
_entry.id   AF-A0A2G8TEF2-F1
#
_cell.length_a   1.000
_cell.length_b   1.000
_cell.length_c   1.000
_cell.angle_alpha   90.00
_cell.angle_beta   90.00
_cell.angle_gamma   90.00
#
_symmetry.space_group_name_H-M   'P 1'
#
loop_
_entity.id
_entity.type
_entity.pdbx_description
1 polymer ?
#
loop_
_entity_poly.entity_id
_entity_poly.type
_entity_poly.pdbx_seq_one_letter_code
_entity_poly.pdbx_strand_id
1 'polypeptide(L)'
;MIYKCEVAGKISYTDEPCLGAKRMDIEPSLGLDKFSGKKMTGADVATEKRREQLADAIGPATGINRQQFSTEVRRHNHNSSTKAECRQLDQDLLDAEAMEAATPRENLRTIQQDLLLLRKQFKELRC
;
A
#
# COMPACT_ATOMS: atom_id res chain seq x y z
N MET A 1 -3.80 0.97 0.48
CA MET A 1 -3.13 1.17 -0.82
C MET A 1 -3.94 2.18 -1.62
N ILE A 2 -3.31 2.96 -2.50
CA ILE A 2 -4.02 3.84 -3.43
C ILE A 2 -3.87 3.26 -4.84
N TYR A 3 -4.99 3.18 -5.54
CA TYR A 3 -5.08 2.66 -6.90
C TYR A 3 -5.39 3.79 -7.86
N LYS A 4 -4.67 3.81 -8.98
CA LYS A 4 -5.00 4.66 -10.13
C LYS A 4 -5.93 3.89 -11.05
N CYS A 5 -7.19 4.31 -11.10
CA CYS A 5 -8.26 3.71 -11.89
C CYS A 5 -8.60 4.60 -13.07
N GLU A 6 -8.60 4.03 -14.28
CA GLU A 6 -9.05 4.74 -15.48
C GLU A 6 -10.49 4.32 -15.80
N VAL A 7 -11.44 5.22 -15.59
CA VAL A 7 -12.87 4.98 -15.85
C VAL A 7 -13.35 5.99 -16.89
N ALA A 8 -13.77 5.49 -18.06
CA ALA A 8 -14.28 6.30 -19.17
C ALA A 8 -13.36 7.47 -19.59
N GLY A 9 -12.04 7.24 -19.63
CA GLY A 9 -11.03 8.24 -19.98
C GLY A 9 -10.73 9.27 -18.88
N LYS A 10 -11.31 9.10 -17.69
CA LYS A 10 -10.98 9.90 -16.50
C LYS A 10 -10.16 9.07 -15.53
N ILE A 11 -9.01 9.61 -15.14
CA ILE A 11 -8.15 9.03 -14.11
C ILE A 11 -8.75 9.41 -12.75
N SER A 12 -9.08 8.40 -11.96
CA SER A 12 -9.51 8.53 -10.56
C SER A 12 -8.51 7.83 -9.66
N TYR A 13 -8.22 8.44 -8.50
CA TYR A 13 -7.41 7.83 -7.46
C TYR A 13 -8.36 7.37 -6.36
N THR A 14 -8.34 6.08 -6.03
CA THR A 14 -9.23 5.50 -5.03
C THR A 14 -8.46 4.54 -4.13
N ASP A 15 -8.87 4.41 -2.88
CA ASP A 15 -8.38 3.39 -1.95
C ASP A 15 -9.09 2.03 -2.17
N GLU A 16 -10.05 1.96 -3.10
CA GLU A 16 -10.73 0.74 -3.52
C GLU A 16 -10.03 0.10 -4.73
N PRO A 17 -9.77 -1.22 -4.69
CA PRO A 17 -9.18 -1.90 -5.82
C PRO A 17 -10.17 -1.95 -6.99
N CYS A 18 -9.71 -1.52 -8.18
CA CYS A 18 -10.48 -1.55 -9.42
C CYS A 18 -9.78 -2.39 -10.49
N LEU A 19 -10.52 -2.76 -11.54
CA LEU A 19 -10.04 -3.64 -12.60
C LEU A 19 -9.00 -2.91 -13.46
N GLY A 20 -7.81 -3.51 -13.59
CA GLY A 20 -6.67 -2.92 -14.32
C GLY A 20 -6.06 -1.68 -13.68
N ALA A 21 -6.30 -1.45 -12.38
CA ALA A 21 -5.63 -0.37 -11.67
C ALA A 21 -4.13 -0.62 -11.55
N LYS A 22 -3.35 0.44 -11.68
CA LYS A 22 -1.95 0.44 -11.24
C LYS A 22 -1.88 0.81 -9.77
N ARG A 23 -1.22 -0.04 -8.98
CA ARG A 23 -0.90 0.26 -7.58
C ARG A 23 0.07 1.44 -7.55
N MET A 24 -0.28 2.47 -6.79
CA MET A 24 0.57 3.62 -6.56
C MET A 24 1.07 3.55 -5.12
N ASP A 25 2.36 3.30 -4.94
CA ASP A 25 3.03 3.56 -3.67
C ASP A 25 3.26 5.07 -3.55
N ILE A 26 2.22 5.74 -3.06
CA ILE A 26 2.35 7.13 -2.65
C ILE A 26 2.86 7.09 -1.21
N GLU A 27 4.13 7.41 -1.01
CA GLU A 27 4.58 7.81 0.31
C GLU A 27 3.74 9.03 0.72
N PRO A 28 2.99 8.96 1.84
CA PRO A 28 2.17 10.09 2.26
C PRO A 28 3.09 11.31 2.35
N SER A 29 2.85 12.32 1.52
CA SER A 29 3.67 13.51 1.49
C SER A 29 3.64 14.13 2.88
N LEU A 30 4.76 14.05 3.60
CA LEU A 30 4.93 14.69 4.91
C LEU A 30 4.79 16.20 4.71
N GLY A 31 3.58 16.72 4.88
CA GLY A 31 3.29 18.14 4.79
C GLY A 31 3.36 18.69 3.38
N LEU A 32 2.21 18.74 2.70
CA LEU A 32 1.97 19.68 1.61
C LEU A 32 1.75 21.10 2.19
N ASP A 33 2.69 21.58 3.01
CA ASP A 33 2.57 22.82 3.81
C ASP A 33 3.27 24.03 3.16
N LYS A 34 3.85 23.89 1.96
CA LYS A 34 4.68 24.96 1.38
C LYS A 34 3.93 26.07 0.64
N PHE A 35 2.60 26.04 0.53
CA PHE A 35 1.86 27.08 -0.20
C PHE A 35 0.96 28.00 0.65
N SER A 36 0.77 27.75 1.96
CA SER A 36 -0.16 28.56 2.78
C SER A 36 0.45 29.25 4.01
N GLY A 37 1.75 29.13 4.27
CA GLY A 37 2.43 29.91 5.34
C GLY A 37 1.97 29.65 6.78
N LYS A 38 1.06 28.70 7.02
CA LYS A 38 0.53 28.37 8.35
C LYS A 38 0.80 26.90 8.66
N LYS A 39 1.83 26.63 9.47
CA LYS A 39 2.12 25.30 10.01
C LYS A 39 0.97 24.87 10.92
N MET A 40 0.08 24.04 10.42
CA MET A 40 -0.80 23.24 11.26
C MET A 40 -0.20 21.84 11.33
N THR A 41 0.76 21.66 12.24
CA THR A 41 1.28 20.32 12.55
C THR A 41 0.17 19.55 13.27
N GLY A 42 -0.74 18.94 12.50
CA GLY A 42 -1.82 18.12 13.03
C GLY A 42 -1.26 16.93 13.80
N ALA A 43 -2.08 16.36 14.70
CA ALA A 43 -1.73 15.16 15.47
C ALA A 43 -1.26 13.99 14.58
N ASP A 44 -1.75 13.94 13.34
CA ASP A 44 -1.36 12.96 12.33
C ASP A 44 0.11 13.12 11.92
N VAL A 45 0.57 14.35 11.64
CA VAL A 45 1.97 14.64 11.28
C VAL A 45 2.92 14.34 12.45
N ALA A 46 2.51 14.65 13.68
CA ALA A 46 3.28 14.33 14.87
C ALA A 46 3.40 12.81 15.12
N THR A 47 2.35 12.06 14.78
CA THR A 47 2.35 10.60 14.89
C THR A 47 3.26 9.97 13.86
N GLU A 48 3.24 10.43 12.60
CA GLU A 48 4.12 9.86 11.57
C GLU A 48 5.58 10.19 11.80
N LYS A 49 5.92 11.41 12.24
CA LYS A 49 7.29 11.74 12.66
C LYS A 49 7.81 10.83 13.78
N ARG A 50 6.96 10.48 14.76
CA ARG A 50 7.35 9.55 15.83
C ARG A 50 7.58 8.15 15.30
N ARG A 51 6.76 7.68 14.36
CA ARG A 51 6.92 6.37 13.72
C ARG A 51 8.20 6.30 12.88
N GLU A 52 8.54 7.37 12.17
CA GLU A 52 9.78 7.49 11.40
C GLU A 52 11.01 7.45 12.32
N GLN A 53 11.00 8.25 13.39
CA GLN A 53 12.09 8.27 14.36
C GLN A 53 12.31 6.89 15.02
N LEU A 54 11.22 6.19 15.32
CA LEU A 54 11.29 4.84 15.88
C LEU A 54 11.85 3.84 14.87
N ALA A 55 11.40 3.89 13.61
CA ALA A 55 11.92 3.06 12.52
C ALA A 55 13.43 3.27 12.30
N ASP A 56 13.88 4.53 12.27
CA ASP A 56 15.29 4.87 12.11
C ASP A 56 16.15 4.39 13.29
N ALA A 57 15.59 4.41 14.50
CA ALA A 57 16.29 3.96 15.70
C ALA A 57 16.46 2.44 15.76
N ILE A 58 15.45 1.67 15.32
CA ILE A 58 15.49 0.20 15.39
C ILE A 58 16.02 -0.45 14.10
N GLY A 59 16.02 0.27 12.98
CA GLY A 59 16.47 -0.22 11.67
C GLY A 59 17.87 -0.86 11.69
N PRO A 60 18.90 -0.26 12.32
CA PRO A 60 20.24 -0.85 12.39
C PRO A 60 20.30 -2.20 13.12
N ALA A 61 19.41 -2.42 14.09
CA ALA A 61 19.36 -3.65 14.89
C ALA A 61 18.46 -4.73 14.25
N THR A 62 17.42 -4.33 13.51
CA THR A 62 16.39 -5.23 12.99
C THR A 62 16.47 -5.44 11.47
N GLY A 63 17.20 -4.59 10.75
CA GLY A 63 17.25 -4.58 9.28
C GLY A 63 15.97 -4.10 8.59
N ILE A 64 14.98 -3.64 9.36
CA ILE A 64 13.65 -3.24 8.85
C ILE A 64 13.69 -1.77 8.39
N ASN A 65 13.19 -1.49 7.19
CA ASN A 65 13.08 -0.12 6.67
C ASN A 65 11.78 0.58 7.12
N ARG A 66 11.67 1.91 6.93
CA ARG A 66 10.48 2.69 7.37
C ARG A 66 9.15 2.19 6.82
N GLN A 67 9.11 1.76 5.56
CA GLN A 67 7.89 1.27 4.90
C GLN A 67 7.46 -0.08 5.50
N GLN A 68 8.42 -0.99 5.70
CA GLN A 68 8.20 -2.27 6.38
C GLN A 68 7.76 -2.05 7.84
N PHE A 69 8.37 -1.10 8.55
CA PHE A 69 7.98 -0.75 9.91
C PHE A 69 6.54 -0.22 9.98
N SER A 70 6.15 0.67 9.07
CA SER A 70 4.78 1.19 9.03
C SER A 70 3.74 0.09 8.78
N THR A 71 4.11 -0.91 7.97
CA THR A 71 3.30 -2.08 7.65
C THR A 71 3.18 -2.99 8.88
N GLU A 72 4.29 -3.28 9.56
CA GLU A 72 4.32 -4.05 10.80
C GLU A 72 3.56 -3.36 11.94
N VAL A 73 3.64 -2.04 12.07
CA VAL A 73 2.86 -1.27 13.06
C VAL A 73 1.35 -1.38 12.78
N ARG A 74 0.92 -1.32 11.51
CA ARG A 74 -0.49 -1.52 11.14
C ARG A 74 -0.93 -2.95 11.42
N ARG A 75 -0.07 -3.92 11.14
CA ARG A 75 -0.32 -5.36 11.34
C ARG A 75 -0.11 -5.82 12.78
N HIS A 76 0.44 -4.98 13.67
CA HIS A 76 0.76 -5.35 15.05
C HIS A 76 -0.48 -5.87 15.79
N ASN A 77 -1.65 -5.27 15.52
CA ASN A 77 -2.92 -5.61 16.14
C ASN A 77 -3.57 -6.90 15.57
N HIS A 78 -3.00 -7.48 14.51
CA HIS A 78 -3.48 -8.74 13.94
C HIS A 78 -2.91 -9.94 14.69
N ASN A 79 -3.70 -11.02 14.77
CA ASN A 79 -3.24 -12.29 15.31
C ASN A 79 -2.13 -12.91 14.42
N SER A 80 -1.43 -13.92 14.94
CA SER A 80 -0.30 -14.53 14.22
C SER A 80 -0.70 -15.22 12.91
N SER A 81 -1.91 -15.77 12.80
CA SER A 81 -2.40 -16.40 11.57
C SER A 81 -2.69 -15.37 10.48
N THR A 82 -3.36 -14.27 10.81
CA THR A 82 -3.61 -13.15 9.89
C THR A 82 -2.30 -12.49 9.43
N LYS A 83 -1.28 -12.40 10.30
CA LYS A 83 0.06 -11.94 9.89
C LYS A 83 0.70 -12.87 8.85
N ALA A 84 0.56 -14.18 8.99
CA ALA A 84 1.06 -15.15 8.02
C ALA A 84 0.30 -15.07 6.70
N GLU A 85 -1.04 -14.97 6.75
CA GLU A 85 -1.89 -14.78 5.58
C GLU A 85 -1.55 -13.48 4.83
N CYS A 86 -1.35 -12.36 5.54
CA CYS A 86 -0.94 -11.11 4.92
C CYS A 86 0.41 -11.23 4.20
N ARG A 87 1.38 -11.94 4.77
CA ARG A 87 2.69 -12.16 4.12
C ARG A 87 2.57 -13.01 2.87
N GLN A 88 1.70 -14.01 2.88
CA GLN A 88 1.42 -14.82 1.70
C GLN A 88 0.77 -13.97 0.61
N LEU A 89 -0.27 -13.19 0.97
CA LEU A 89 -0.95 -12.30 0.04
C LEU A 89 -0.04 -11.20 -0.51
N ASP A 90 0.93 -10.70 0.26
CA ASP A 90 1.95 -9.77 -0.24
C ASP A 90 2.76 -10.40 -1.38
N GLN A 91 3.19 -11.66 -1.22
CA GLN A 91 3.94 -12.39 -2.26
C GLN A 91 3.06 -12.67 -3.47
N ASP A 92 1.84 -13.19 -3.25
CA ASP A 92 0.90 -13.50 -4.33
C ASP A 92 0.55 -12.24 -5.16
N LEU A 93 0.42 -11.08 -4.50
CA LEU A 93 0.20 -9.80 -5.18
C LEU A 93 1.39 -9.38 -6.03
N LEU A 94 2.62 -9.52 -5.53
CA LEU A 94 3.83 -9.18 -6.30
C LEU A 94 3.96 -10.05 -7.54
N ASP A 95 3.73 -11.36 -7.40
CA ASP A 95 3.79 -12.31 -8.51
C ASP A 95 2.70 -12.05 -9.53
N ALA A 96 1.46 -11.81 -9.08
CA ALA A 96 0.35 -11.51 -9.97
C ALA A 96 0.51 -10.17 -10.70
N GLU A 97 1.10 -9.15 -10.06
CA GLU A 97 1.42 -7.86 -10.71
C GLU A 97 2.54 -8.03 -11.76
N ALA A 98 3.53 -8.87 -11.49
CA ALA A 98 4.55 -9.22 -12.47
C ALA A 98 3.97 -9.99 -13.67
N MET A 99 3.04 -10.91 -13.42
CA MET A 99 2.32 -11.64 -14.48
C MET A 99 1.46 -10.70 -15.33
N GLU A 100 0.74 -9.75 -14.73
CA GLU A 100 -0.02 -8.72 -15.48
C GLU A 100 0.91 -7.91 -16.40
N ALA A 101 2.07 -7.50 -15.90
CA ALA A 101 3.04 -6.73 -16.68
C ALA A 101 3.64 -7.53 -17.86
N ALA A 102 3.81 -8.84 -17.70
CA ALA A 102 4.36 -9.73 -18.72
C ALA A 102 3.32 -10.24 -19.74
N THR A 103 2.03 -10.13 -19.45
CA THR A 103 0.98 -10.79 -20.24
C THR A 103 0.48 -9.92 -21.41
N PRO A 104 0.35 -10.48 -22.63
CA PRO A 104 -0.26 -9.81 -23.76
C PRO A 104 -1.73 -9.44 -23.51
N ARG A 105 -2.21 -8.35 -24.13
CA ARG A 105 -3.57 -7.80 -23.93
C ARG A 105 -4.72 -8.81 -24.06
N GLU A 106 -4.54 -9.87 -24.84
CA GLU A 106 -5.54 -10.91 -25.09
C GLU A 106 -5.88 -11.73 -23.84
N ASN A 107 -4.92 -12.00 -22.96
CA ASN A 107 -5.11 -12.76 -21.71
C ASN A 107 -5.15 -11.88 -20.46
N LEU A 108 -4.97 -10.57 -20.65
CA LEU A 108 -4.77 -9.59 -19.59
C LEU A 108 -6.02 -9.43 -18.72
N ARG A 109 -7.21 -9.60 -19.30
CA ARG A 109 -8.49 -9.46 -18.58
C ARG A 109 -8.66 -10.48 -17.44
N THR A 110 -8.27 -11.74 -17.65
CA THR A 110 -8.39 -12.79 -16.63
C THR A 110 -7.43 -12.50 -15.48
N ILE A 111 -6.17 -12.16 -15.78
CA ILE A 111 -5.16 -11.83 -14.76
C ILE A 111 -5.58 -10.60 -13.95
N GLN A 112 -6.19 -9.59 -14.58
CA GLN A 112 -6.73 -8.43 -13.88
C GLN A 112 -7.90 -8.76 -12.96
N GLN A 113 -8.70 -9.78 -13.27
CA GLN A 113 -9.78 -10.25 -12.39
C GLN A 113 -9.19 -10.96 -11.17
N ASP A 114 -8.19 -11.81 -11.37
CA ASP A 114 -7.51 -12.52 -10.28
C ASP A 114 -6.79 -11.53 -9.35
N LEU A 115 -6.09 -10.55 -9.91
CA LEU A 115 -5.49 -9.45 -9.16
C LEU A 115 -6.51 -8.65 -8.35
N LEU A 116 -7.69 -8.40 -8.91
CA LEU A 116 -8.75 -7.70 -8.21
C LEU A 116 -9.23 -8.49 -6.98
N LEU A 117 -9.35 -9.82 -7.09
CA LEU A 117 -9.74 -10.68 -5.98
C LEU A 117 -8.68 -10.67 -4.86
N LEU A 118 -7.40 -10.84 -5.21
CA LEU A 118 -6.30 -10.76 -4.25
C LEU A 118 -6.26 -9.40 -3.54
N ARG A 119 -6.42 -8.30 -4.27
CA ARG A 119 -6.45 -6.94 -3.69
C ARG A 119 -7.64 -6.71 -2.77
N LYS A 120 -8.80 -7.31 -3.06
CA LYS A 120 -9.97 -7.26 -2.17
C LYS A 120 -9.71 -8.02 -0.87
N GLN A 121 -9.20 -9.25 -0.96
CA GLN A 121 -8.86 -10.05 0.23
C GLN A 121 -7.83 -9.34 1.11
N PHE A 122 -6.82 -8.72 0.49
CA PHE A 122 -5.82 -7.92 1.19
C PHE A 122 -6.46 -6.75 1.99
N LYS A 123 -7.40 -6.03 1.37
CA LYS A 123 -8.15 -4.94 2.02
C LYS A 123 -9.06 -5.44 3.14
N GLU A 124 -9.74 -6.58 2.95
CA GLU A 124 -10.63 -7.18 3.95
C GLU A 124 -9.88 -7.62 5.20
N LEU A 125 -8.73 -8.27 5.03
CA LEU A 125 -7.86 -8.67 6.14
C LEU A 125 -7.10 -7.50 6.78
N ARG A 126 -7.25 -6.28 6.23
CA ARG A 126 -6.52 -5.07 6.63
C ARG A 126 -5.02 -5.31 6.71
N CYS A 127 -4.53 -6.06 5.75
CA CYS A 127 -3.14 -6.05 5.38
C CYS A 127 -2.82 -4.68 4.75
#